data_AF-A0A239CMT0-F1
#
_entry.id   AF-A0A239CMT0-F1
#
_cell.length_a   1.000
_cell.length_b   1.000
_cell.length_c   1.000
_cell.angle_alpha   90.00
_cell.angle_beta   90.00
_cell.angle_gamma   90.00
#
_symmetry.space_group_name_H-M   'P 1'
#
loop_
_entity.id
_entity.type
_entity.pdbx_description
1 polymer ?
#
loop_
_entity_poly.entity_id
_entity_poly.type
_entity_poly.pdbx_seq_one_letter_code
_entity_poly.pdbx_strand_id
1 'polypeptide(L)'
;MKLTRLALSLALVLLMAGSALAAKATVHFVVVPAALPSEQLHDFNAFLVKNAGGYTVSRSTGGDSASFGAGYAPENLSYTVSAPKNLSREIGGYLKKELGLKKIFLLTWPAERLEE
;
A
#
# COMPACT_ATOMS: atom_id res chain seq x y z
N MET A 1 22.08 47.99 -1.60
CA MET A 1 21.26 47.36 -0.53
C MET A 1 19.95 46.71 -1.00
N LYS A 2 19.52 46.85 -2.27
CA LYS A 2 18.26 46.24 -2.78
C LYS A 2 18.43 44.84 -3.38
N LEU A 3 19.56 44.54 -4.04
CA LEU A 3 19.79 43.22 -4.67
C LEU A 3 19.93 42.07 -3.65
N THR A 4 20.61 42.28 -2.53
CA THR A 4 20.84 41.25 -1.51
C THR A 4 19.55 40.79 -0.84
N ARG A 5 18.57 41.69 -0.68
CA ARG A 5 17.25 41.35 -0.12
C ARG A 5 16.40 40.52 -1.09
N LEU A 6 16.51 40.79 -2.39
CA LEU A 6 15.82 40.04 -3.44
C LEU A 6 16.37 38.62 -3.58
N ALA A 7 17.69 38.46 -3.55
CA ALA A 7 18.34 37.16 -3.60
C ALA A 7 17.99 36.30 -2.37
N LEU A 8 17.94 36.91 -1.18
CA LEU A 8 17.62 36.20 0.06
C LEU A 8 16.15 35.74 0.12
N SER A 9 15.22 36.56 -0.38
CA SER A 9 13.80 36.19 -0.44
C SER A 9 13.53 35.09 -1.47
N LEU A 10 14.22 35.11 -2.62
CA LEU A 10 14.12 34.04 -3.62
C LEU A 10 14.70 32.71 -3.11
N ALA A 11 15.85 32.75 -2.42
CA ALA A 11 16.44 31.57 -1.79
C ALA A 11 15.51 30.97 -0.72
N LEU A 12 14.81 31.81 0.05
CA LEU A 12 13.87 31.35 1.08
C LEU A 12 12.63 30.68 0.47
N VAL A 13 12.11 31.18 -0.65
CA VAL A 13 11.00 30.55 -1.39
C VAL A 13 11.41 29.20 -1.98
N LEU A 14 12.63 29.10 -2.53
CA LEU A 14 13.18 27.85 -3.06
C LEU A 14 13.40 26.79 -1.97
N LEU A 15 13.86 27.19 -0.78
CA LEU A 15 14.05 26.30 0.37
C LEU A 15 12.71 25.78 0.93
N MET A 16 11.63 26.59 0.88
CA MET A 16 10.30 26.18 1.33
C MET A 16 9.54 25.29 0.32
N ALA A 17 9.92 25.35 -0.97
CA ALA A 17 9.31 24.52 -2.01
C ALA A 17 9.76 23.05 -1.97
N GLY A 18 10.92 22.74 -1.38
CA GLY A 18 11.44 21.37 -1.30
C GLY A 18 10.55 20.42 -0.49
N SER A 19 9.97 20.89 0.61
CA SER A 19 9.05 20.12 1.45
C SER A 19 7.67 19.89 0.82
N ALA A 20 7.32 20.61 -0.25
CA ALA A 20 6.06 20.43 -0.97
C ALA A 20 6.12 19.31 -2.04
N LEU A 21 7.30 18.71 -2.24
CA LEU A 21 7.55 17.65 -3.22
C LEU A 21 7.62 16.25 -2.59
N ALA A 22 7.07 16.06 -1.38
CA ALA A 22 6.83 14.70 -0.90
C ALA A 22 5.75 14.07 -1.80
N ALA A 23 6.14 13.10 -2.63
CA ALA A 23 5.21 12.43 -3.52
C ALA A 23 4.12 11.74 -2.67
N LYS A 24 2.87 12.15 -2.85
CA LYS A 24 1.72 11.54 -2.17
C LYS A 24 1.66 10.07 -2.56
N ALA A 25 1.54 9.20 -1.57
CA ALA A 25 1.37 7.76 -1.73
C ALA A 25 0.11 7.28 -1.00
N THR A 26 -0.33 6.08 -1.34
CA THR A 26 -1.36 5.35 -0.61
C THR A 26 -0.77 4.01 -0.20
N VAL A 27 -0.81 3.72 1.10
CA VAL A 27 -0.44 2.41 1.62
C VAL A 27 -1.69 1.54 1.69
N HIS A 28 -1.53 0.29 1.27
CA HIS A 28 -2.55 -0.74 1.29
C HIS A 28 -2.03 -1.86 2.18
N PHE A 29 -2.83 -2.24 3.16
CA PHE A 29 -2.60 -3.43 3.96
C PHE A 29 -3.67 -4.44 3.62
N VAL A 30 -3.26 -5.61 3.13
CA VAL A 30 -4.18 -6.65 2.71
C VAL A 30 -3.78 -7.99 3.28
N VAL A 31 -4.77 -8.75 3.73
CA VAL A 31 -4.57 -10.08 4.31
C VAL A 31 -5.22 -11.12 3.43
N VAL A 32 -4.46 -12.17 3.10
CA VAL A 32 -4.93 -13.32 2.32
C VAL A 32 -4.62 -14.62 3.07
N PRO A 33 -5.40 -15.69 2.85
CA PRO A 33 -5.11 -16.99 3.45
C PRO A 33 -3.74 -17.53 3.00
N ALA A 34 -2.96 -18.08 3.93
CA ALA A 34 -1.68 -18.72 3.58
C ALA A 34 -1.86 -20.05 2.84
N ALA A 35 -3.06 -20.64 2.92
CA ALA A 35 -3.42 -21.90 2.26
C ALA A 35 -3.72 -21.76 0.75
N LEU A 36 -3.58 -20.58 0.17
CA LEU A 36 -3.73 -20.40 -1.28
C LEU A 36 -2.64 -21.16 -2.05
N PRO A 37 -2.95 -21.71 -3.25
CA PRO A 37 -1.95 -22.33 -4.11
C PRO A 37 -0.75 -21.41 -4.37
N SER A 38 0.45 -21.97 -4.39
CA SER A 38 1.68 -21.20 -4.58
C SER A 38 1.71 -20.40 -5.90
N GLU A 39 1.12 -20.95 -6.96
CA GLU A 39 0.97 -20.27 -8.26
C GLU A 39 0.08 -19.04 -8.17
N GLN A 40 -1.04 -19.13 -7.45
CA GLN A 40 -1.93 -17.99 -7.22
C GLN A 40 -1.27 -16.88 -6.39
N LEU A 41 -0.48 -17.26 -5.38
CA LEU A 41 0.29 -16.31 -4.60
C LEU A 41 1.40 -15.66 -5.44
N HIS A 42 2.06 -16.44 -6.30
CA HIS A 42 3.06 -15.93 -7.23
C HIS A 42 2.44 -14.90 -8.20
N ASP A 43 1.28 -15.20 -8.78
CA ASP A 43 0.61 -14.31 -9.72
C ASP A 43 0.08 -13.05 -9.05
N PHE A 44 -0.41 -13.16 -7.81
CA PHE A 44 -0.77 -12.00 -7.01
C PHE A 44 0.45 -11.11 -6.71
N ASN A 45 1.58 -11.71 -6.36
CA ASN A 45 2.84 -10.97 -6.15
C ASN A 45 3.28 -10.25 -7.44
N ALA A 46 3.19 -10.91 -8.60
CA ALA A 46 3.49 -10.31 -9.89
C ALA A 46 2.54 -9.15 -10.22
N PHE A 47 1.25 -9.30 -9.91
CA PHE A 47 0.26 -8.23 -10.02
C PHE A 47 0.63 -7.01 -9.16
N LEU A 48 1.06 -7.21 -7.91
CA LEU A 48 1.48 -6.12 -7.02
C LEU A 48 2.74 -5.42 -7.52
N VAL A 49 3.75 -6.17 -7.97
CA VAL A 49 4.97 -5.58 -8.57
C VAL A 49 4.62 -4.73 -9.79
N LYS A 50 3.75 -5.24 -10.67
CA LYS A 50 3.33 -4.52 -11.88
C LYS A 50 2.58 -3.22 -11.58
N ASN A 51 1.70 -3.21 -10.58
CA ASN A 51 0.79 -2.07 -10.34
C ASN A 51 1.29 -1.09 -9.27
N ALA A 52 2.10 -1.56 -8.32
CA ALA A 52 2.59 -0.77 -7.19
C ALA A 52 4.12 -0.63 -7.16
N GLY A 53 4.86 -1.35 -8.00
CA GLY A 53 6.32 -1.36 -8.02
C GLY A 53 6.96 -2.26 -6.96
N GLY A 54 6.17 -2.89 -6.09
CA GLY A 54 6.67 -3.81 -5.06
C GLY A 54 5.66 -4.09 -3.95
N TYR A 55 6.06 -4.93 -3.01
CA TYR A 55 5.30 -5.26 -1.81
C TYR A 55 6.23 -5.78 -0.72
N THR A 56 5.78 -5.72 0.53
CA THR A 56 6.35 -6.49 1.64
C THR A 56 5.32 -7.50 2.09
N VAL A 57 5.75 -8.72 2.43
CA VAL A 57 4.88 -9.79 2.91
C VAL A 57 5.40 -10.34 4.23
N SER A 58 4.50 -10.59 5.17
CA SER A 58 4.80 -11.23 6.46
C SER A 58 3.77 -12.31 6.74
N ARG A 59 4.19 -13.40 7.40
CA ARG A 59 3.24 -14.36 7.98
C ARG A 59 2.52 -13.70 9.15
N SER A 60 1.22 -13.92 9.25
CA SER A 60 0.40 -13.42 10.35
C SER A 60 -0.61 -14.46 10.78
N THR A 61 -0.97 -14.42 12.05
CA THR A 61 -2.04 -15.23 12.63
C THR A 61 -3.12 -14.27 13.12
N GLY A 62 -4.39 -14.59 12.89
CA GLY A 62 -5.48 -13.70 13.26
C GLY A 62 -6.74 -14.49 13.62
N GLY A 63 -7.47 -14.00 14.62
CA GLY A 63 -8.83 -14.44 14.90
C GLY A 63 -9.81 -13.56 14.14
N ASP A 64 -10.87 -14.16 13.59
CA ASP A 64 -11.99 -13.37 13.11
C ASP A 64 -12.84 -12.92 14.32
N SER A 65 -13.33 -11.68 14.30
CA SER A 65 -14.34 -11.27 15.27
C SER A 65 -15.63 -12.05 14.96
N ALA A 66 -16.28 -12.60 15.99
CA ALA A 66 -17.45 -13.49 15.84
C ALA A 66 -18.59 -12.95 14.94
N SER A 67 -18.62 -11.65 14.66
CA SER A 67 -19.54 -10.98 13.73
C SER A 67 -19.32 -11.30 12.23
N PHE A 68 -18.18 -11.89 11.85
CA PHE A 68 -17.92 -12.31 10.45
C PHE A 68 -18.03 -13.82 10.22
N GLY A 69 -18.59 -14.57 11.17
CA GLY A 69 -18.84 -16.00 11.04
C GLY A 69 -17.60 -16.80 11.35
N ALA A 70 -17.68 -17.58 12.43
CA ALA A 70 -16.58 -18.33 13.01
C ALA A 70 -15.76 -19.11 11.96
N GLY A 71 -14.57 -18.60 11.66
CA GLY A 71 -13.56 -19.24 10.84
C GLY A 71 -12.22 -18.70 11.26
N TYR A 72 -11.61 -19.32 12.26
CA TYR A 72 -10.20 -19.07 12.56
C TYR A 72 -9.40 -19.50 11.33
N ALA A 73 -8.78 -18.54 10.63
CA ALA A 73 -7.75 -18.84 9.65
C ALA A 73 -6.42 -18.85 10.40
N PRO A 74 -5.88 -20.03 10.78
CA PRO A 74 -4.71 -20.12 11.65
C PRO A 74 -3.51 -19.41 11.07
N GLU A 75 -3.37 -19.41 9.74
CA GLU A 75 -2.24 -18.78 9.04
C GLU A 75 -2.70 -17.92 7.86
N ASN A 76 -2.18 -16.71 7.82
CA ASN A 76 -2.42 -15.72 6.79
C ASN A 76 -1.09 -15.12 6.31
N LEU A 77 -1.16 -14.47 5.15
CA LEU A 77 -0.12 -13.60 4.64
C LEU A 77 -0.63 -12.16 4.67
N SER A 78 0.10 -11.30 5.35
CA SER A 78 -0.14 -9.87 5.40
C SER A 78 0.79 -9.16 4.44
N TYR A 79 0.20 -8.44 3.50
CA TYR A 79 0.88 -7.65 2.49
C TYR A 79 0.78 -6.17 2.82
N THR A 80 1.90 -5.46 2.75
CA THR A 80 1.97 -4.01 2.78
C THR A 80 2.46 -3.52 1.43
N VAL A 81 1.68 -2.64 0.80
CA VAL A 81 1.90 -2.16 -0.56
C VAL A 81 1.77 -0.65 -0.58
N SER A 82 2.83 0.06 -0.95
CA SER A 82 2.79 1.50 -1.20
C SER A 82 2.70 1.76 -2.70
N ALA A 83 1.79 2.65 -3.11
CA ALA A 83 1.64 3.03 -4.51
C ALA A 83 1.33 4.53 -4.65
N PRO A 84 1.66 5.16 -5.81
CA PRO A 84 1.34 6.58 -6.05
C PRO A 84 -0.16 6.90 -6.07
N LYS A 85 -1.00 5.87 -6.26
CA LYS A 85 -2.46 5.98 -6.31
C LYS A 85 -3.11 4.92 -5.43
N ASN A 86 -4.38 5.13 -5.09
CA ASN A 86 -5.19 4.14 -4.40
C ASN A 86 -5.55 2.98 -5.35
N LEU A 87 -5.06 1.78 -5.04
CA LEU A 87 -5.24 0.52 -5.76
C LEU A 87 -6.29 -0.40 -5.13
N SER A 88 -7.08 0.10 -4.17
CA SER A 88 -8.01 -0.75 -3.40
C SER A 88 -9.03 -1.49 -4.26
N ARG A 89 -9.49 -0.87 -5.34
CA ARG A 89 -10.45 -1.49 -6.27
C ARG A 89 -9.76 -2.56 -7.11
N GLU A 90 -8.56 -2.31 -7.59
CA GLU A 90 -7.77 -3.25 -8.39
C GLU A 90 -7.36 -4.46 -7.55
N ILE A 91 -6.79 -4.23 -6.35
CA ILE A 91 -6.43 -5.30 -5.40
C ILE A 91 -7.68 -6.09 -5.01
N GLY A 92 -8.75 -5.41 -4.56
CA GLY A 92 -9.99 -6.07 -4.17
C GLY A 92 -10.65 -6.85 -5.32
N GLY A 93 -10.56 -6.32 -6.54
CA GLY A 93 -11.05 -6.98 -7.75
C GLY A 93 -10.27 -8.25 -8.09
N TYR A 94 -8.94 -8.18 -8.05
CA TYR A 94 -8.06 -9.32 -8.28
C TYR A 94 -8.32 -10.44 -7.26
N LEU A 95 -8.37 -10.10 -5.97
CA LEU A 95 -8.62 -11.06 -4.89
C LEU A 95 -9.98 -11.76 -5.02
N LYS A 96 -11.02 -11.06 -5.49
CA LYS A 96 -12.33 -11.67 -5.72
C LYS A 96 -12.35 -12.57 -6.95
N LYS A 97 -11.77 -12.11 -8.06
CA LYS A 97 -11.89 -12.76 -9.37
C LYS A 97 -10.90 -13.91 -9.52
N GLU A 98 -9.63 -13.65 -9.21
CA GLU A 98 -8.53 -14.59 -9.47
C GLU A 98 -8.31 -15.52 -8.27
N LEU A 99 -8.51 -15.03 -7.03
CA LEU A 99 -8.29 -15.82 -5.80
C LEU A 99 -9.59 -16.33 -5.16
N GLY A 100 -10.76 -16.00 -5.73
CA GLY A 100 -12.06 -16.47 -5.23
C GLY A 100 -12.41 -15.98 -3.81
N LEU A 101 -11.74 -14.96 -3.28
CA LEU A 101 -11.96 -14.49 -1.91
C LEU A 101 -13.30 -13.76 -1.79
N LYS A 102 -14.21 -14.30 -0.98
CA LYS A 102 -15.54 -13.72 -0.74
C LYS A 102 -15.50 -12.53 0.23
N LYS A 103 -14.58 -12.59 1.20
CA LYS A 103 -14.34 -11.54 2.21
C LYS A 103 -12.89 -11.13 2.13
N ILE A 104 -12.63 -9.83 2.10
CA ILE A 104 -11.30 -9.26 1.95
C ILE A 104 -11.07 -8.29 3.09
N PHE A 105 -10.02 -8.54 3.86
CA PHE A 105 -9.49 -7.56 4.79
C PHE A 105 -8.48 -6.69 4.04
N LEU A 106 -8.89 -5.46 3.70
CA LEU A 106 -8.08 -4.48 2.99
C LEU A 106 -8.28 -3.12 3.66
N LEU A 107 -7.20 -2.56 4.18
CA LEU A 107 -7.13 -1.22 4.74
C LEU A 107 -6.29 -0.33 3.84
N THR A 108 -6.65 0.94 3.75
CA THR A 108 -5.89 1.94 3.00
C THR A 108 -5.72 3.21 3.80
N TRP A 109 -4.53 3.80 3.74
CA TRP A 109 -4.28 5.11 4.33
C TRP A 109 -3.34 5.94 3.45
N PRO A 110 -3.49 7.27 3.45
CA PRO A 110 -2.55 8.16 2.78
C PRO A 110 -1.18 8.09 3.48
N ALA A 111 -0.12 8.23 2.70
CA ALA A 111 1.25 8.34 3.18
C ALA A 111 2.03 9.37 2.36
N GLU A 112 3.11 9.87 2.94
CA GLU A 112 4.08 10.70 2.24
C GLU A 112 5.30 9.84 1.92
N ARG A 113 5.73 9.85 0.66
CA ARG A 113 6.97 9.21 0.27
C ARG A 113 8.10 10.21 0.45
N LEU A 114 9.09 9.84 1.26
CA LEU A 114 10.36 10.55 1.29
C LEU A 114 11.08 10.26 -0.04
N GLU A 115 11.36 11.32 -0.80
CA GLU A 115 12.29 11.25 -1.92
C GLU A 115 13.70 11.52 -1.34
N GLU A 116 14.61 10.55 -1.47
CA GLU A 116 16.04 10.71 -1.18
C GLU A 116 16.79 11.26 -2.40
#